data_AF-A0A955CCV1-F1
#
_entry.id   AF-A0A955CCV1-F1
#
_cell.length_a   1.000
_cell.length_b   1.000
_cell.length_c   1.000
_cell.angle_alpha   90.00
_cell.angle_beta   90.00
_cell.angle_gamma   90.00
#
_symmetry.space_group_name_H-M   'P 1'
#
loop_
_entity.id
_entity.type
_entity.pdbx_description
1 polymer ?
#
loop_
_entity_poly.entity_id
_entity_poly.type
_entity_poly.pdbx_seq_one_letter_code
_entity_poly.pdbx_strand_id
1 'polypeptide(L)'
;MASPFRHFRKHQRTFMAVAAVLCMVIFVLGSALSGNGRGNDGRRAAGAKVASWNGGSITEGEMGRLVVERNLVNEFLRRLYSEGLRAVGMQQNPTVPAFVYDPSQASHEAVETLVLRTEVFSDLATKAGMSVSDDVINYYLQEWSLRKLPTDHVLAVLRSVGQGNLQANEAILYSTLRKLLLEHFYSNVSNDASLVTTPQEQWQEWRRLNERISLQVAVLPADDFVEQAPNPTDEELAKFFDEYKTLEPNRFDFASGRELPIADPGFARPRRVELKYGAGKLN
;
A
#
# COMPACT_ATOMS: atom_id res chain seq x y z
N MET A 1 7.65 -52.84 -51.78
CA MET A 1 7.93 -51.70 -50.89
C MET A 1 9.31 -51.89 -50.27
N ALA A 2 10.34 -51.22 -50.80
CA ALA A 2 11.71 -51.38 -50.32
C ALA A 2 11.90 -50.55 -49.04
N SER A 3 12.02 -51.22 -47.91
CA SER A 3 12.22 -50.57 -46.61
C SER A 3 13.56 -49.81 -46.58
N PRO A 4 13.58 -48.50 -46.26
CA PRO A 4 14.79 -47.67 -46.23
C PRO A 4 15.76 -48.07 -45.10
N PHE A 5 15.37 -48.98 -44.20
CA PHE A 5 16.18 -49.43 -43.06
C PHE A 5 17.28 -50.45 -43.40
N ARG A 6 17.34 -50.95 -44.64
CA ARG A 6 18.35 -51.93 -45.03
C ARG A 6 19.75 -51.31 -45.17
N HIS A 7 19.84 -50.05 -45.59
CA HIS A 7 21.12 -49.32 -45.62
C HIS A 7 21.62 -48.97 -44.21
N PHE A 8 20.68 -48.63 -43.31
CA PHE A 8 20.97 -48.27 -41.92
C PHE A 8 21.60 -49.43 -41.13
N ARG A 9 21.09 -50.66 -41.30
CA ARG A 9 21.67 -51.84 -40.62
C ARG A 9 23.03 -52.25 -41.16
N LYS A 10 23.28 -52.08 -42.46
CA LYS A 10 24.56 -52.46 -43.08
C LYS A 10 25.73 -51.59 -42.61
N HIS A 11 25.46 -50.32 -42.30
CA HIS A 11 26.49 -49.34 -41.90
C HIS A 11 26.29 -48.79 -40.48
N GLN A 12 25.59 -49.53 -39.61
CA GLN A 12 25.22 -49.07 -38.27
C GLN A 12 26.45 -48.64 -37.44
N ARG A 13 27.59 -49.33 -37.58
CA ARG A 13 28.85 -48.96 -36.89
C ARG A 13 29.43 -47.64 -37.42
N THR A 14 29.38 -47.43 -38.72
CA THR A 14 29.88 -46.21 -39.37
C THR A 14 29.00 -45.01 -39.03
N PHE A 15 27.68 -45.17 -39.03
CA PHE A 15 26.74 -44.12 -38.63
C PHE A 15 26.88 -43.71 -37.16
N MET A 16 27.10 -44.67 -36.25
CA MET A 16 27.37 -44.36 -34.84
C MET A 16 28.67 -43.58 -34.65
N ALA A 17 29.73 -43.93 -35.38
CA ALA A 17 31.00 -43.20 -35.32
C ALA A 17 30.84 -41.77 -35.86
N VAL A 18 30.14 -41.58 -36.98
CA VAL A 18 29.87 -40.24 -37.54
C VAL A 18 28.99 -39.41 -36.61
N ALA A 19 27.96 -40.01 -36.00
CA ALA A 19 27.10 -39.30 -35.05
C ALA A 19 27.87 -38.87 -33.78
N ALA A 20 28.77 -39.71 -33.26
CA ALA A 20 29.61 -39.36 -32.11
C ALA A 20 30.57 -38.19 -32.42
N VAL A 21 31.19 -38.20 -33.60
CA VAL A 21 32.04 -37.09 -34.07
C VAL A 21 31.22 -35.83 -34.26
N LEU A 22 30.02 -35.92 -34.86
CA LEU A 22 29.10 -34.80 -35.03
C LEU A 22 28.67 -34.21 -33.67
N CYS A 23 28.37 -35.06 -32.68
CA CYS A 23 28.06 -34.62 -31.32
C CYS A 23 29.25 -33.93 -30.65
N MET A 24 30.48 -34.44 -30.81
CA MET A 24 31.69 -33.76 -30.34
C MET A 24 31.85 -32.38 -30.98
N VAL A 25 31.63 -32.29 -32.29
CA VAL A 25 31.71 -31.03 -33.06
C VAL A 25 30.63 -30.05 -32.61
N ILE A 26 29.39 -30.49 -32.37
CA ILE A 26 28.31 -29.66 -31.82
C ILE A 26 28.61 -29.20 -30.40
N PHE A 27 29.21 -30.03 -29.54
CA PHE A 27 29.57 -29.61 -28.19
C PHE A 27 30.75 -28.63 -28.18
N VAL A 28 31.72 -28.81 -29.08
CA VAL A 28 32.91 -27.95 -29.18
C VAL A 28 32.58 -26.61 -29.86
N LEU A 29 31.84 -26.61 -30.97
CA LEU A 29 31.39 -25.38 -31.64
C LEU A 29 30.20 -24.72 -30.93
N GLY A 30 29.33 -25.50 -30.31
CA GLY A 30 28.25 -24.99 -29.46
C GLY A 30 28.80 -24.29 -28.22
N SER A 31 29.90 -24.78 -27.64
CA SER A 31 30.66 -24.08 -26.59
C SER A 31 31.40 -22.83 -27.12
N ALA A 32 31.88 -22.84 -28.37
CA ALA A 32 32.53 -21.67 -28.98
C ALA A 32 31.54 -20.57 -29.41
N LEU A 33 30.28 -20.91 -29.68
CA LEU A 33 29.18 -19.96 -29.96
C LEU A 33 28.36 -19.57 -28.72
N SER A 34 28.41 -20.36 -27.64
CA SER A 34 27.78 -20.04 -26.34
C SER A 34 28.76 -19.55 -25.27
N GLY A 35 30.06 -19.59 -25.55
CA GLY A 35 31.13 -19.06 -24.72
C GLY A 35 31.50 -17.65 -25.14
N ASN A 36 31.36 -16.70 -24.22
CA ASN A 36 31.82 -15.30 -24.30
C ASN A 36 30.94 -14.27 -25.04
N GLY A 37 29.68 -14.16 -24.61
CA GLY A 37 28.87 -12.93 -24.72
C GLY A 37 28.94 -11.99 -23.50
N ARG A 38 29.97 -12.09 -22.64
CA ARG A 38 30.19 -11.14 -21.54
C ARG A 38 30.96 -9.93 -22.06
N GLY A 39 30.26 -8.93 -22.59
CA GLY A 39 30.92 -7.67 -22.98
C GLY A 39 30.06 -6.54 -23.53
N ASN A 40 28.86 -6.78 -24.06
CA ASN A 40 28.08 -5.69 -24.66
C ASN A 40 26.54 -5.79 -24.54
N ASP A 41 25.96 -6.94 -24.25
CA ASP A 41 24.50 -7.06 -24.12
C ASP A 41 23.95 -6.56 -22.77
N GLY A 42 24.76 -6.57 -21.70
CA GLY A 42 24.33 -6.01 -20.41
C GLY A 42 24.05 -4.51 -20.44
N ARG A 43 24.74 -3.73 -21.31
CA ARG A 43 24.48 -2.29 -21.48
C ARG A 43 23.24 -1.99 -22.31
N ARG A 44 22.92 -2.86 -23.29
CA ARG A 44 21.68 -2.76 -24.07
C ARG A 44 20.46 -3.18 -23.26
N ALA A 45 20.59 -4.22 -22.44
CA ALA A 45 19.55 -4.63 -21.50
C ALA A 45 19.29 -3.57 -20.42
N ALA A 46 20.34 -3.00 -19.81
CA ALA A 46 20.19 -1.96 -18.78
C ALA A 46 19.52 -0.68 -19.29
N GLY A 47 19.70 -0.35 -20.58
CA GLY A 47 19.05 0.80 -21.22
C GLY A 47 17.64 0.53 -21.77
N ALA A 48 17.15 -0.71 -21.69
CA ALA A 48 15.81 -1.04 -22.14
C ALA A 48 14.78 -0.35 -21.24
N LYS A 49 13.76 0.28 -21.84
CA LYS A 49 12.69 0.93 -21.08
C LYS A 49 11.71 -0.13 -20.56
N VAL A 50 11.48 -0.13 -19.25
CA VAL A 50 10.56 -1.05 -18.56
C VAL A 50 9.20 -0.39 -18.38
N ALA A 51 9.17 0.91 -18.11
CA ALA A 51 7.94 1.66 -17.95
C ALA A 51 8.09 3.12 -18.42
N SER A 52 6.97 3.73 -18.80
CA SER A 52 6.88 5.15 -19.11
C SER A 52 5.51 5.72 -18.76
N TRP A 53 5.47 6.94 -18.24
CA TRP A 53 4.24 7.67 -17.90
C TRP A 53 4.37 9.14 -18.29
N ASN A 54 3.29 9.92 -18.11
CA ASN A 54 3.28 11.36 -18.34
C ASN A 54 4.09 12.09 -17.26
N GLY A 55 5.41 11.99 -17.37
CA GLY A 55 6.35 12.48 -16.35
C GLY A 55 7.74 11.89 -16.38
N GLY A 56 7.91 10.72 -17.00
CA GLY A 56 9.20 10.06 -17.03
C GLY A 56 9.14 8.68 -17.65
N SER A 57 10.30 8.04 -17.70
CA SER A 57 10.45 6.62 -18.04
C SER A 57 11.48 6.00 -17.14
N ILE A 58 11.31 4.72 -16.81
CA ILE A 58 12.26 3.94 -16.05
C ILE A 58 12.85 2.88 -16.97
N THR A 59 14.17 2.80 -16.96
CA THR A 59 14.95 1.74 -17.62
C THR A 59 15.17 0.55 -16.70
N GLU A 60 15.57 -0.59 -17.27
CA GLU A 60 15.86 -1.82 -16.52
C GLU A 60 16.97 -1.59 -15.48
N GLY A 61 18.02 -0.85 -15.84
CA GLY A 61 19.09 -0.50 -14.92
C GLY A 61 18.62 0.39 -13.77
N GLU A 62 17.73 1.34 -14.05
CA GLU A 62 17.11 2.18 -13.02
C GLU A 62 16.16 1.37 -12.13
N MET A 63 15.38 0.46 -12.70
CA MET A 63 14.50 -0.43 -11.95
C MET A 63 15.29 -1.25 -10.92
N GLY A 64 16.35 -1.92 -11.37
CA GLY A 64 17.20 -2.71 -10.50
C GLY A 64 17.80 -1.87 -9.36
N ARG A 65 18.24 -0.63 -9.65
CA ARG A 65 18.73 0.29 -8.61
C ARG A 65 17.63 0.64 -7.60
N LEU A 66 16.44 1.00 -8.07
CA LEU A 66 15.33 1.39 -7.20
C LEU A 66 14.84 0.22 -6.34
N VAL A 67 14.85 -1.01 -6.86
CA VAL A 67 14.55 -2.22 -6.09
C VAL A 67 15.57 -2.43 -4.98
N VAL A 68 16.86 -2.22 -5.23
CA VAL A 68 17.91 -2.30 -4.20
C VAL A 68 17.69 -1.25 -3.11
N GLU A 69 17.42 0.01 -3.49
CA GLU A 69 17.12 1.10 -2.56
C GLU A 69 15.87 0.79 -1.72
N ARG A 70 14.81 0.27 -2.36
CA ARG A 70 13.56 -0.10 -1.69
C ARG A 70 13.76 -1.22 -0.68
N ASN A 71 14.56 -2.24 -1.02
CA ASN A 71 14.89 -3.34 -0.11
C ASN A 71 15.70 -2.85 1.10
N LEU A 72 16.66 -1.94 0.89
CA LEU A 72 17.43 -1.34 1.97
C LEU A 72 16.53 -0.60 2.95
N VAL A 73 15.63 0.25 2.44
CA VAL A 73 14.69 0.99 3.30
C VAL A 73 13.68 0.05 3.98
N ASN A 74 13.18 -0.97 3.28
CA ASN A 74 12.28 -1.95 3.88
C ASN A 74 12.93 -2.68 5.06
N GLU A 75 14.16 -3.16 4.90
CA GLU A 75 14.90 -3.84 5.95
C GLU A 75 15.22 -2.91 7.13
N PHE A 76 15.58 -1.65 6.84
CA PHE A 76 15.78 -0.64 7.87
C PHE A 76 14.53 -0.40 8.71
N LEU A 77 13.38 -0.16 8.07
CA LEU A 77 12.12 0.09 8.79
C LEU A 77 11.68 -1.11 9.63
N ARG A 78 11.87 -2.35 9.12
CA ARG A 78 11.58 -3.58 9.87
C ARG A 78 12.41 -3.70 11.14
N ARG A 79 13.72 -3.45 11.03
CA ARG A 79 14.62 -3.49 12.20
C ARG A 79 14.34 -2.36 13.17
N LEU A 80 14.11 -1.15 12.67
CA LEU A 80 13.79 0.00 13.50
C LEU A 80 12.53 -0.27 14.34
N TYR A 81 11.50 -0.80 13.70
CA TYR A 81 10.24 -1.14 14.37
C TYR A 81 10.39 -2.31 15.35
N SER A 82 11.16 -3.36 15.00
CA SER A 82 11.37 -4.49 15.90
C SER A 82 12.19 -4.13 17.15
N GLU A 83 13.18 -3.25 17.01
CA GLU A 83 13.90 -2.68 18.16
C GLU A 83 12.99 -1.78 19.01
N GLY A 84 12.11 -0.99 18.38
CA GLY A 84 11.10 -0.20 19.08
C GLY A 84 10.15 -1.08 19.91
N LEU A 85 9.67 -2.18 19.34
CA LEU A 85 8.83 -3.16 20.05
C LEU A 85 9.55 -3.78 21.26
N ARG A 86 10.82 -4.17 21.08
CA ARG A 86 11.64 -4.69 22.18
C ARG A 86 11.79 -3.67 23.30
N ALA A 87 11.99 -2.40 22.96
CA ALA A 87 12.12 -1.32 23.94
C ALA A 87 10.82 -1.07 24.75
N VAL A 88 9.64 -1.38 24.19
CA VAL A 88 8.35 -1.33 24.94
C VAL A 88 7.98 -2.66 25.62
N GLY A 89 8.83 -3.69 25.54
CA GLY A 89 8.55 -5.00 26.12
C GLY A 89 7.56 -5.86 25.34
N MET A 90 7.29 -5.52 24.08
CA MET A 90 6.46 -6.32 23.18
C MET A 90 7.35 -7.17 22.25
N GLN A 91 7.03 -8.46 22.10
CA GLN A 91 7.84 -9.39 21.29
C GLN A 91 7.19 -9.78 19.96
N GLN A 92 5.87 -9.61 19.82
CA GLN A 92 5.15 -10.00 18.62
C GLN A 92 4.34 -8.84 18.07
N ASN A 93 4.26 -8.80 16.75
CA ASN A 93 3.52 -7.80 16.02
C ASN A 93 2.35 -8.45 15.27
N PRO A 94 1.08 -8.09 15.56
CA PRO A 94 -0.05 -8.61 14.81
C PRO A 94 -0.24 -7.95 13.43
N THR A 95 0.45 -6.84 13.11
CA THR A 95 0.18 -6.08 11.87
C THR A 95 1.43 -5.49 11.23
N VAL A 96 1.64 -5.74 9.95
CA VAL A 96 2.78 -5.17 9.20
C VAL A 96 2.62 -3.63 9.15
N PRO A 97 3.61 -2.85 9.63
CA PRO A 97 3.54 -1.39 9.56
C PRO A 97 3.46 -0.90 8.11
N ALA A 98 2.91 0.30 7.90
CA ALA A 98 2.86 0.90 6.57
C ALA A 98 4.27 0.95 5.92
N PHE A 99 4.31 0.92 4.58
CA PHE A 99 5.55 0.96 3.78
C PHE A 99 6.47 -0.25 3.93
N VAL A 100 6.14 -1.22 4.78
CA VAL A 100 6.92 -2.44 4.98
C VAL A 100 6.24 -3.61 4.28
N TYR A 101 7.04 -4.50 3.69
CA TYR A 101 6.59 -5.79 3.18
C TYR A 101 7.48 -6.91 3.72
N ASP A 102 6.94 -8.12 3.73
CA ASP A 102 7.71 -9.32 4.09
C ASP A 102 8.47 -9.87 2.87
N PRO A 103 9.81 -9.79 2.83
CA PRO A 103 10.60 -10.28 1.71
C PRO A 103 10.51 -11.80 1.51
N SER A 104 10.11 -12.58 2.53
CA SER A 104 9.84 -14.01 2.34
C SER A 104 8.55 -14.31 1.58
N GLN A 105 7.63 -13.33 1.49
CA GLN A 105 6.35 -13.49 0.82
C GLN A 105 6.25 -12.67 -0.48
N ALA A 106 7.06 -11.63 -0.64
CA ALA A 106 7.07 -10.79 -1.82
C ALA A 106 7.89 -11.42 -2.96
N SER A 107 7.25 -11.64 -4.12
CA SER A 107 7.97 -12.00 -5.35
C SER A 107 8.76 -10.80 -5.89
N HIS A 108 9.77 -11.05 -6.74
CA HIS A 108 10.54 -9.99 -7.39
C HIS A 108 9.63 -9.02 -8.16
N GLU A 109 8.71 -9.55 -8.96
CA GLU A 109 7.73 -8.79 -9.73
C GLU A 109 6.81 -7.92 -8.84
N ALA A 110 6.44 -8.43 -7.66
CA ALA A 110 5.65 -7.65 -6.69
C ALA A 110 6.45 -6.45 -6.17
N VAL A 111 7.75 -6.62 -5.89
CA VAL A 111 8.61 -5.52 -5.44
C VAL A 111 8.83 -4.51 -6.56
N GLU A 112 9.04 -4.94 -7.80
CA GLU A 112 9.14 -4.05 -8.96
C GLU A 112 7.85 -3.24 -9.16
N THR A 113 6.68 -3.89 -9.02
CA THR A 113 5.38 -3.22 -9.10
C THR A 113 5.23 -2.16 -8.01
N LEU A 114 5.64 -2.47 -6.77
CA LEU A 114 5.64 -1.52 -5.66
C LEU A 114 6.54 -0.31 -5.94
N VAL A 115 7.75 -0.55 -6.46
CA VAL A 115 8.71 0.49 -6.83
C VAL A 115 8.15 1.38 -7.95
N LEU A 116 7.62 0.77 -9.02
CA LEU A 116 6.97 1.48 -10.12
C LEU A 116 5.84 2.37 -9.61
N ARG A 117 4.97 1.81 -8.77
CA ARG A 117 3.87 2.56 -8.17
C ARG A 117 4.39 3.74 -7.35
N THR A 118 5.39 3.52 -6.51
CA THR A 118 6.01 4.57 -5.69
C THR A 118 6.54 5.71 -6.59
N GLU A 119 7.26 5.40 -7.66
CA GLU A 119 7.81 6.40 -8.58
C GLU A 119 6.72 7.20 -9.29
N VAL A 120 5.72 6.51 -9.87
CA VAL A 120 4.63 7.16 -10.60
C VAL A 120 3.80 8.06 -9.68
N PHE A 121 3.38 7.54 -8.51
CA PHE A 121 2.50 8.28 -7.61
C PHE A 121 3.23 9.41 -6.87
N SER A 122 4.51 9.26 -6.56
CA SER A 122 5.29 10.36 -5.98
C SER A 122 5.54 11.50 -6.98
N ASP A 123 5.74 11.20 -8.27
CA ASP A 123 5.81 12.22 -9.33
C ASP A 123 4.47 12.94 -9.51
N LEU A 124 3.35 12.20 -9.52
CA LEU A 124 2.01 12.78 -9.57
C LEU A 124 1.72 13.66 -8.35
N ALA A 125 2.08 13.21 -7.14
CA ALA A 125 1.95 13.98 -5.91
C ALA A 125 2.72 15.31 -6.00
N THR A 126 3.96 15.25 -6.49
CA THR A 126 4.81 16.44 -6.65
C THR A 126 4.21 17.42 -7.66
N LYS A 127 3.67 16.92 -8.78
CA LYS A 127 2.95 17.75 -9.77
C LYS A 127 1.64 18.33 -9.24
N ALA A 128 0.99 17.64 -8.31
CA ALA A 128 -0.17 18.14 -7.58
C ALA A 128 0.21 19.19 -6.50
N GLY A 129 1.49 19.53 -6.36
CA GLY A 129 1.98 20.52 -5.41
C GLY A 129 2.22 19.97 -4.01
N MET A 130 2.20 18.64 -3.82
CA MET A 130 2.54 18.02 -2.54
C MET A 130 4.05 17.99 -2.35
N SER A 131 4.50 18.23 -1.12
CA SER A 131 5.90 18.13 -0.71
C SER A 131 6.01 17.50 0.67
N VAL A 132 7.05 16.69 0.88
CA VAL A 132 7.36 16.10 2.18
C VAL A 132 8.71 16.62 2.65
N SER A 133 8.70 17.31 3.80
CA SER A 133 9.90 17.85 4.43
C SER A 133 10.67 16.79 5.23
N ASP A 134 11.93 17.08 5.54
CA ASP A 134 12.76 16.19 6.35
C ASP A 134 12.23 16.06 7.79
N ASP A 135 11.56 17.09 8.30
CA ASP A 135 10.91 17.06 9.61
C ASP A 135 9.78 16.02 9.65
N VAL A 136 8.99 15.91 8.58
CA VAL A 136 7.95 14.87 8.46
C VAL A 136 8.58 13.48 8.42
N ILE A 137 9.69 13.31 7.69
CA ILE A 137 10.41 12.03 7.65
C ILE A 137 10.92 11.67 9.06
N ASN A 138 11.54 12.61 9.76
CA ASN A 138 12.02 12.43 11.13
C ASN A 138 10.88 12.06 12.09
N TYR A 139 9.74 12.74 11.99
CA TYR A 139 8.55 12.40 12.75
C TYR A 139 8.12 10.94 12.52
N TYR A 140 8.02 10.50 11.26
CA TYR A 140 7.66 9.11 10.94
C TYR A 140 8.69 8.09 11.43
N LEU A 141 9.99 8.41 11.37
CA LEU A 141 11.04 7.56 11.94
C LEU A 141 10.91 7.41 13.45
N GLN A 142 10.53 8.49 14.15
CA GLN A 142 10.23 8.44 15.58
C GLN A 142 8.97 7.62 15.89
N GLU A 143 7.91 7.74 15.08
CA GLU A 143 6.74 6.88 15.20
C GLU A 143 7.10 5.40 15.01
N TRP A 144 7.94 5.10 14.02
CA TRP A 144 8.35 3.72 13.75
C TRP A 144 9.22 3.14 14.86
N SER A 145 9.96 3.98 15.58
CA SER A 145 10.69 3.56 16.78
C SER A 145 9.82 3.54 18.05
N LEU A 146 8.50 3.73 17.90
CA LEU A 146 7.52 3.88 18.99
C LEU A 146 7.89 5.01 19.97
N ARG A 147 8.66 6.00 19.49
CA ARG A 147 9.27 7.08 20.26
C ARG A 147 10.11 6.57 21.44
N LYS A 148 10.64 5.35 21.36
CA LYS A 148 11.45 4.72 22.42
C LYS A 148 12.94 4.64 22.11
N LEU A 149 13.32 4.80 20.85
CA LEU A 149 14.73 4.74 20.48
C LEU A 149 15.30 6.16 20.33
N PRO A 150 16.40 6.51 21.02
CA PRO A 150 17.13 7.74 20.78
C PRO A 150 17.82 7.69 19.41
N THR A 151 18.16 8.86 18.87
CA THR A 151 18.72 9.04 17.52
C THR A 151 19.96 8.18 17.26
N ASP A 152 20.84 8.01 18.25
CA ASP A 152 22.05 7.18 18.11
C ASP A 152 21.73 5.70 17.80
N HIS A 153 20.65 5.17 18.39
CA HIS A 153 20.20 3.82 18.10
C HIS A 153 19.60 3.71 16.70
N VAL A 154 18.88 4.74 16.22
CA VAL A 154 18.37 4.78 14.84
C VAL A 154 19.52 4.75 13.84
N LEU A 155 20.57 5.52 14.07
CA LEU A 155 21.79 5.53 13.23
C LEU A 155 22.52 4.19 13.29
N ALA A 156 22.56 3.53 14.46
CA ALA A 156 23.15 2.20 14.59
C ALA A 156 22.36 1.15 13.77
N VAL A 157 21.03 1.22 13.75
CA VAL A 157 20.19 0.37 12.91
C VAL A 157 20.50 0.61 11.43
N LEU A 158 20.59 1.88 11.00
CA LEU A 158 20.92 2.22 9.61
C LEU A 158 22.28 1.66 9.18
N ARG A 159 23.31 1.78 10.03
CA ARG A 159 24.63 1.17 9.80
C ARG A 159 24.57 -0.36 9.71
N SER A 160 23.65 -1.00 10.42
CA SER A 160 23.54 -2.47 10.42
C SER A 160 22.89 -3.05 9.15
N VAL A 161 22.13 -2.23 8.42
CA VAL A 161 21.35 -2.67 7.25
C VAL A 161 22.09 -2.39 5.95
N GLY A 162 22.72 -1.21 5.84
CA GLY A 162 23.49 -0.86 4.65
C GLY A 162 24.93 -1.34 4.74
N GLN A 163 25.43 -1.99 3.70
CA GLN A 163 26.87 -2.19 3.52
C GLN A 163 27.47 -0.92 2.90
N GLY A 164 28.43 -0.30 3.57
CA GLY A 164 29.20 0.83 3.00
C GLY A 164 28.99 2.15 3.72
N ASN A 165 28.95 3.24 2.94
CA ASN A 165 29.00 4.61 3.43
C ASN A 165 27.68 5.02 4.09
N LEU A 166 27.71 5.38 5.38
CA LEU A 166 26.53 5.78 6.15
C LEU A 166 25.81 6.98 5.52
N GLN A 167 26.55 7.98 5.05
CA GLN A 167 25.99 9.18 4.43
C GLN A 167 25.22 8.84 3.14
N ALA A 168 25.71 7.88 2.35
CA ALA A 168 25.00 7.43 1.15
C ALA A 168 23.70 6.68 1.51
N ASN A 169 23.75 5.82 2.53
CA ASN A 169 22.57 5.08 2.99
C ASN A 169 21.52 6.01 3.60
N GLU A 170 21.94 7.06 4.30
CA GLU A 170 21.06 8.10 4.83
C GLU A 170 20.39 8.87 3.69
N ALA A 171 21.15 9.31 2.68
CA ALA A 171 20.57 9.96 1.51
C ALA A 171 19.52 9.09 0.81
N ILE A 172 19.82 7.79 0.60
CA ILE A 172 18.88 6.81 0.03
C ILE A 172 17.64 6.66 0.92
N LEU A 173 17.82 6.54 2.24
CA LEU A 173 16.72 6.41 3.19
C LEU A 173 15.77 7.59 3.08
N TYR A 174 16.27 8.81 3.20
CA TYR A 174 15.45 10.03 3.13
C TYR A 174 14.81 10.20 1.76
N SER A 175 15.54 9.99 0.66
CA SER A 175 14.97 10.12 -0.69
C SER A 175 13.85 9.12 -0.94
N THR A 176 14.02 7.88 -0.51
CA THR A 176 13.04 6.80 -0.73
C THR A 176 11.83 6.96 0.18
N LEU A 177 12.04 7.25 1.46
CA LEU A 177 10.94 7.53 2.39
C LEU A 177 10.11 8.74 1.96
N ARG A 178 10.75 9.79 1.44
CA ARG A 178 10.04 10.95 0.90
C ARG A 178 9.06 10.53 -0.21
N LYS A 179 9.51 9.70 -1.15
CA LYS A 179 8.65 9.20 -2.22
C LYS A 179 7.54 8.30 -1.71
N LEU A 180 7.82 7.41 -0.76
CA LEU A 180 6.82 6.53 -0.13
C LEU A 180 5.74 7.35 0.61
N LEU A 181 6.14 8.39 1.33
CA LEU A 181 5.21 9.29 2.01
C LEU A 181 4.38 10.10 1.00
N LEU A 182 5.00 10.61 -0.07
CA LEU A 182 4.27 11.29 -1.15
C LEU A 182 3.24 10.36 -1.80
N GLU A 183 3.63 9.13 -2.16
CA GLU A 183 2.70 8.10 -2.66
C GLU A 183 1.56 7.87 -1.66
N HIS A 184 1.89 7.72 -0.37
CA HIS A 184 0.91 7.46 0.68
C HIS A 184 -0.14 8.57 0.79
N PHE A 185 0.32 9.82 0.93
CA PHE A 185 -0.58 10.96 1.06
C PHE A 185 -1.41 11.15 -0.20
N TYR A 186 -0.80 11.04 -1.38
CA TYR A 186 -1.53 11.19 -2.64
C TYR A 186 -2.56 10.09 -2.86
N SER A 187 -2.23 8.83 -2.50
CA SER A 187 -3.17 7.72 -2.55
C SER A 187 -4.31 7.88 -1.55
N ASN A 188 -4.02 8.33 -0.33
CA ASN A 188 -5.04 8.53 0.70
C ASN A 188 -5.99 9.68 0.34
N VAL A 189 -5.48 10.79 -0.17
CA VAL A 189 -6.31 11.90 -0.66
C VAL A 189 -7.20 11.46 -1.82
N SER A 190 -6.69 10.60 -2.71
CA SER A 190 -7.46 10.10 -3.84
C SER A 190 -8.53 9.07 -3.44
N ASN A 191 -8.27 8.27 -2.40
CA ASN A 191 -9.19 7.22 -1.94
C ASN A 191 -10.28 7.73 -0.99
N ASP A 192 -10.05 8.86 -0.33
CA ASP A 192 -11.04 9.49 0.53
C ASP A 192 -11.67 10.69 -0.19
N ALA A 193 -12.81 10.46 -0.83
CA ALA A 193 -13.58 11.51 -1.50
C ALA A 193 -13.96 12.66 -0.54
N SER A 194 -13.97 12.44 0.78
CA SER A 194 -14.20 13.49 1.77
C SER A 194 -12.97 14.37 2.03
N LEU A 195 -11.78 13.97 1.59
CA LEU A 195 -10.55 14.77 1.64
C LEU A 195 -10.29 15.55 0.34
N VAL A 196 -10.99 15.24 -0.75
CA VAL A 196 -10.93 16.00 -2.00
C VAL A 196 -11.80 17.24 -1.86
N THR A 197 -11.30 18.24 -1.14
CA THR A 197 -12.03 19.50 -1.01
C THR A 197 -11.86 20.34 -2.27
N THR A 198 -12.95 20.86 -2.81
CA THR A 198 -12.89 21.74 -3.97
C THR A 198 -12.20 23.07 -3.59
N PRO A 199 -11.58 23.79 -4.54
CA PRO A 199 -11.00 25.12 -4.25
C PRO A 199 -11.98 26.07 -3.55
N GLN A 200 -13.27 25.95 -3.87
CA GLN A 200 -14.34 26.71 -3.23
C GLN A 200 -14.54 26.32 -1.76
N GLU A 201 -14.56 25.03 -1.44
CA GLU A 201 -14.67 24.56 -0.05
C GLU A 201 -13.45 24.96 0.78
N GLN A 202 -12.24 24.83 0.22
CA GLN A 202 -10.99 25.26 0.86
C GLN A 202 -11.01 26.75 1.18
N TRP A 203 -11.51 27.58 0.26
CA TRP A 203 -11.73 29.00 0.48
C TRP A 203 -12.78 29.26 1.58
N GLN A 204 -13.86 28.48 1.65
CA GLN A 204 -14.86 28.61 2.71
C GLN A 204 -14.33 28.21 4.08
N GLU A 205 -13.55 27.14 4.20
CA GLU A 205 -12.93 26.73 5.47
C GLU A 205 -11.89 27.76 5.93
N TRP A 206 -11.07 28.29 5.02
CA TRP A 206 -10.17 29.40 5.33
C TRP A 206 -10.95 30.62 5.85
N ARG A 207 -12.08 30.97 5.21
CA ARG A 207 -12.95 32.04 5.71
C ARG A 207 -13.52 31.71 7.09
N ARG A 208 -14.00 30.51 7.37
CA ARG A 208 -14.51 30.16 8.72
C ARG A 208 -13.46 30.31 9.82
N LEU A 209 -12.20 29.96 9.53
CA LEU A 209 -11.10 30.10 10.50
C LEU A 209 -10.65 31.55 10.71
N ASN A 210 -10.73 32.38 9.68
CA ASN A 210 -10.16 33.74 9.69
C ASN A 210 -11.22 34.86 9.81
N GLU A 211 -12.45 34.61 9.39
CA GLU A 211 -13.57 35.53 9.59
C GLU A 211 -14.08 35.38 11.02
N ARG A 212 -13.68 36.33 11.86
CA ARG A 212 -14.27 36.52 13.18
C ARG A 212 -15.67 37.10 13.02
N ILE A 213 -16.68 36.24 13.01
CA ILE A 213 -18.08 36.67 12.99
C ILE A 213 -18.43 37.16 14.40
N SER A 214 -18.79 38.44 14.52
CA SER A 214 -19.43 38.97 15.73
C SER A 214 -20.87 38.49 15.74
N LEU A 215 -21.13 37.40 16.47
CA LEU A 215 -22.46 36.82 16.61
C LEU A 215 -23.16 37.46 17.81
N GLN A 216 -24.25 38.19 17.59
CA GLN A 216 -25.19 38.54 18.65
C GLN A 216 -26.20 37.40 18.75
N VAL A 217 -26.02 36.54 19.75
CA VAL A 217 -26.94 35.42 20.00
C VAL A 217 -27.99 35.86 21.00
N ALA A 218 -29.26 35.82 20.59
CA ALA A 218 -30.37 35.82 21.52
C ALA A 218 -30.67 34.37 21.88
N VAL A 219 -30.45 33.99 23.14
CA VAL A 219 -30.85 32.68 23.64
C VAL A 219 -32.36 32.72 23.84
N LEU A 220 -33.09 31.93 23.05
CA LEU A 220 -34.52 31.71 23.25
C LEU A 220 -34.67 30.52 24.21
N PRO A 221 -35.16 30.72 25.44
CA PRO A 221 -35.37 29.61 26.37
C PRO A 221 -36.48 28.72 25.81
N ALA A 222 -36.14 27.49 25.43
CA ALA A 222 -37.13 26.57 24.87
C ALA A 222 -38.22 26.24 25.88
N ASP A 223 -37.90 26.24 27.18
CA ASP A 223 -38.81 25.96 28.29
C ASP A 223 -40.07 26.85 28.26
N ASP A 224 -39.94 28.11 27.86
CA ASP A 224 -41.05 29.08 27.75
C ASP A 224 -42.10 28.68 26.69
N PHE A 225 -41.73 27.78 25.77
CA PHE A 225 -42.56 27.32 24.66
C PHE A 225 -43.05 25.88 24.84
N VAL A 226 -42.48 25.12 25.77
CA VAL A 226 -42.89 23.71 26.02
C VAL A 226 -44.31 23.67 26.58
N GLU A 227 -44.68 24.59 27.48
CA GLU A 227 -46.03 24.65 28.05
C GLU A 227 -47.11 25.09 27.05
N GLN A 228 -46.71 25.72 25.94
CA GLN A 228 -47.62 26.19 24.88
C GLN A 228 -47.89 25.11 23.82
N ALA A 229 -47.11 24.03 23.82
CA ALA A 229 -47.32 22.92 22.92
C ALA A 229 -48.45 22.02 23.46
N PRO A 230 -49.54 21.79 22.69
CA PRO A 230 -50.56 20.85 23.11
C PRO A 230 -49.94 19.45 23.22
N ASN A 231 -50.30 18.72 24.28
CA ASN A 231 -49.95 17.31 24.37
C ASN A 231 -50.60 16.56 23.19
N PRO A 232 -49.88 15.63 22.54
CA PRO A 232 -50.43 14.84 21.45
C PRO A 232 -51.64 14.06 21.95
N THR A 233 -52.68 14.03 21.12
CA THR A 233 -53.88 13.24 21.39
C THR A 233 -53.59 11.74 21.23
N ASP A 234 -54.38 10.89 21.88
CA ASP A 234 -54.24 9.43 21.76
C ASP A 234 -54.36 8.95 20.30
N GLU A 235 -55.13 9.66 19.45
CA GLU A 235 -55.25 9.34 18.03
C GLU A 235 -53.96 9.66 17.25
N GLU A 236 -53.29 10.76 17.58
CA GLU A 236 -52.00 11.12 17.00
C GLU A 236 -50.90 10.15 17.45
N LEU A 237 -50.92 9.75 18.73
CA LEU A 237 -50.00 8.72 19.25
C LEU A 237 -50.21 7.37 18.56
N ALA A 238 -51.47 6.97 18.32
CA ALA A 238 -51.78 5.73 17.61
C ALA A 238 -51.31 5.78 16.15
N LYS A 239 -51.53 6.90 15.45
CA LYS A 239 -51.02 7.09 14.07
C LYS A 239 -49.49 7.06 14.03
N PHE A 240 -48.84 7.75 14.95
CA PHE A 240 -47.38 7.76 15.05
C PHE A 240 -46.81 6.37 15.35
N PHE A 241 -47.43 5.62 16.26
CA PHE A 241 -47.05 4.23 16.49
C PHE A 241 -47.25 3.35 15.26
N ASP A 242 -48.40 3.48 14.56
CA ASP A 242 -48.71 2.69 13.38
C ASP A 242 -47.77 2.94 12.20
N GLU A 243 -47.27 4.16 12.05
CA GLU A 243 -46.28 4.55 11.03
C GLU A 243 -44.92 3.86 11.26
N TYR A 244 -44.48 3.78 12.52
CA TYR A 244 -43.13 3.32 12.87
C TYR A 244 -43.06 1.92 13.51
N LYS A 245 -44.19 1.21 13.67
CA LYS A 245 -44.25 -0.11 14.33
C LYS A 245 -43.45 -1.22 13.65
N THR A 246 -43.16 -1.09 12.36
CA THR A 246 -42.42 -2.09 11.58
C THR A 246 -40.92 -1.83 11.53
N LEU A 247 -40.49 -0.64 11.95
CA LEU A 247 -39.08 -0.25 11.91
C LEU A 247 -38.36 -0.75 13.16
N GLU A 248 -37.19 -1.37 12.97
CA GLU A 248 -36.32 -1.74 14.08
C GLU A 248 -35.67 -0.50 14.71
N PRO A 249 -35.38 -0.52 16.03
CA PRO A 249 -34.63 0.54 16.70
C PRO A 249 -33.17 0.57 16.24
N ASN A 250 -32.48 1.70 16.42
CA ASN A 250 -31.07 1.92 16.06
C ASN A 250 -30.76 1.67 14.58
N ARG A 251 -31.63 2.16 13.70
CA ARG A 251 -31.32 2.20 12.28
C ARG A 251 -30.30 3.28 11.97
N PHE A 252 -29.46 2.99 11.00
CA PHE A 252 -28.50 3.93 10.45
C PHE A 252 -28.75 4.13 8.95
N ASP A 253 -28.48 5.34 8.48
CA ASP A 253 -28.45 5.68 7.06
C ASP A 253 -27.01 5.98 6.64
N PHE A 254 -26.70 5.66 5.39
CA PHE A 254 -25.40 5.94 4.79
C PHE A 254 -25.49 7.26 4.03
N ALA A 255 -25.11 8.35 4.69
CA ALA A 255 -24.98 9.65 4.06
C ALA A 255 -23.50 10.03 3.94
N SER A 256 -23.06 10.40 2.74
CA SER A 256 -21.68 10.83 2.45
C SER A 256 -20.60 9.87 2.96
N GLY A 257 -20.83 8.55 2.83
CA GLY A 257 -19.86 7.52 3.21
C GLY A 257 -19.71 7.29 4.72
N ARG A 258 -20.59 7.88 5.54
CA ARG A 258 -20.62 7.66 6.99
C ARG A 258 -21.96 7.09 7.43
N GLU A 259 -21.90 6.20 8.39
CA GLU A 259 -23.08 5.63 9.05
C GLU A 259 -23.59 6.66 10.07
N LEU A 260 -24.78 7.20 9.85
CA LEU A 260 -25.41 8.19 10.71
C LEU A 260 -26.71 7.62 11.30
N PRO A 261 -27.02 7.90 12.58
CA PRO A 261 -28.29 7.49 13.16
C PRO A 261 -29.44 8.17 12.42
N ILE A 262 -30.46 7.40 12.06
CA ILE A 262 -31.69 7.95 11.47
C ILE A 262 -32.49 8.62 12.60
N ALA A 263 -33.02 9.80 12.32
CA ALA A 263 -33.83 10.55 13.29
C ALA A 263 -35.19 9.87 13.59
N ASP A 264 -35.70 9.09 12.63
CA ASP A 264 -36.97 8.38 12.74
C ASP A 264 -36.90 7.24 13.80
N PRO A 265 -37.90 7.13 14.68
CA PRO A 265 -37.94 6.08 15.68
C PRO A 265 -38.28 4.71 15.07
N GLY A 266 -37.95 3.64 15.80
CA GLY A 266 -38.35 2.28 15.47
C GLY A 266 -38.86 1.54 16.69
N PHE A 267 -40.08 0.99 16.59
CA PHE A 267 -40.75 0.30 17.71
C PHE A 267 -40.79 -1.23 17.55
N ALA A 268 -40.25 -1.79 16.46
CA ALA A 268 -40.23 -3.23 16.26
C ALA A 268 -39.25 -3.91 17.21
N ARG A 269 -39.61 -5.11 17.70
CA ARG A 269 -38.69 -5.93 18.49
C ARG A 269 -37.72 -6.67 17.55
N PRO A 270 -36.40 -6.54 17.72
CA PRO A 270 -35.43 -7.24 16.89
C PRO A 270 -35.65 -8.76 16.92
N ARG A 271 -35.52 -9.42 15.77
CA ARG A 271 -35.68 -10.87 15.67
C ARG A 271 -34.57 -11.58 16.46
N ARG A 272 -34.95 -12.44 17.41
CA ARG A 272 -34.02 -13.31 18.14
C ARG A 272 -33.95 -14.67 17.44
N VAL A 273 -32.75 -15.11 17.11
CA VAL A 273 -32.52 -16.45 16.55
C VAL A 273 -31.73 -17.31 17.53
N GLU A 274 -32.11 -18.58 17.66
CA GLU A 274 -31.38 -19.57 18.46
C GLU A 274 -30.29 -20.20 17.59
N LEU A 275 -29.03 -19.89 17.87
CA LEU A 275 -27.89 -20.43 17.14
C LEU A 275 -27.48 -21.78 17.74
N LYS A 276 -27.62 -22.86 16.97
CA LYS A 276 -27.04 -24.16 17.29
C LYS A 276 -25.72 -24.32 16.54
N TYR A 277 -24.62 -24.43 17.28
CA TYR A 277 -23.29 -24.66 16.69
C TYR A 277 -23.09 -26.15 16.37
N GLY A 278 -22.82 -26.45 15.10
CA GLY A 278 -22.36 -27.77 14.67
C GLY A 278 -20.84 -27.81 14.68
N ALA A 279 -20.25 -28.62 15.56
CA ALA A 279 -18.80 -28.85 15.56
C ALA A 279 -18.41 -29.80 14.42
N GLY A 280 -17.98 -29.26 13.30
CA GLY A 280 -17.34 -30.02 12.21
C GLY A 280 -15.83 -30.00 12.37
N LYS A 281 -15.18 -31.17 12.42
CA LYS A 281 -13.72 -31.28 12.23
C LYS A 281 -13.40 -31.12 10.75
N LEU A 282 -12.61 -30.11 10.42
CA LEU A 282 -11.94 -30.03 9.12
C LEU A 282 -10.76 -31.01 9.15
N ASN A 283 -10.78 -31.99 8.24
CA ASN A 283 -9.65 -32.89 7.98
C ASN A 283 -8.66 -32.22 7.04
#